data_AF-A0A8T5MRY2-F1
#
_entry.id   AF-A0A8T5MRY2-F1
#
_cell.length_a   1.000
_cell.length_b   1.000
_cell.length_c   1.000
_cell.angle_alpha   90.00
_cell.angle_beta   90.00
_cell.angle_gamma   90.00
#
_symmetry.space_group_name_H-M   'P 1'
#
loop_
_entity.id
_entity.type
_entity.pdbx_description
1 polymer ?
#
loop_
_entity_poly.entity_id
_entity_poly.type
_entity_poly.pdbx_seq_one_letter_code
_entity_poly.pdbx_strand_id
1 'polypeptide(L)' 'MVKALLYYIRQKVLKNGFLVYRKVIPTKGTPLDGAKKMEVDVLEVTGEKALILLPKMMSYEGQNTALVDLIYLE' A
#
# COMPACT_ATOMS: atom_id res chain seq x y z
N MET A 1 -8.93 7.49 14.92
CA MET A 1 -8.25 6.78 13.82
C MET A 1 -6.76 6.95 14.02
N VAL A 2 -6.00 5.86 13.91
CA VAL A 2 -4.54 5.87 14.07
C VAL A 2 -3.91 6.08 12.69
N LYS A 3 -2.92 6.97 12.60
CA LYS A 3 -2.14 7.19 11.39
C LYS A 3 -0.90 6.31 11.40
N ALA A 4 -0.51 5.80 10.24
CA ALA A 4 0.75 5.07 10.03
C ALA A 4 1.36 5.44 8.68
N LEU A 5 2.66 5.23 8.54
CA LEU A 5 3.38 5.35 7.28
C LEU A 5 3.44 3.99 6.58
N LEU A 6 2.71 3.85 5.48
CA LEU A 6 2.74 2.70 4.61
C LEU A 6 3.92 2.78 3.64
N TYR A 7 4.76 1.76 3.65
CA TYR A 7 5.73 1.51 2.60
C TYR A 7 5.04 1.09 1.30
N TYR A 8 5.49 1.61 0.17
CA TYR A 8 4.99 1.28 -1.16
C TYR A 8 6.06 1.33 -2.23
N ILE A 9 5.85 0.54 -3.26
CA ILE A 9 6.70 0.51 -4.46
C ILE A 9 5.97 1.10 -5.66
N ARG A 10 6.74 1.57 -6.64
CA ARG A 10 6.22 2.01 -7.93
C ARG A 10 6.41 0.91 -8.96
N GLN A 11 5.32 0.33 -9.42
CA GLN A 11 5.33 -0.69 -10.46
C GLN A 11 4.93 -0.07 -11.79
N LYS A 12 5.69 -0.36 -12.86
CA LYS A 12 5.31 0.04 -14.22
C LYS A 12 4.31 -0.97 -14.76
N VAL A 13 3.13 -0.51 -15.17
CA VAL A 13 2.05 -1.35 -15.71
C VAL A 13 1.56 -0.78 -17.03
N LEU A 14 1.19 -1.66 -17.96
CA LEU A 14 0.57 -1.27 -19.22
C LEU A 14 -0.94 -1.14 -19.01
N LYS A 15 -1.49 0.06 -19.23
CA LYS A 15 -2.91 0.34 -19.10
C LYS A 15 -3.39 1.06 -20.35
N ASN A 16 -4.36 0.48 -21.06
CA ASN A 16 -4.94 1.02 -22.29
C ASN A 16 -3.88 1.43 -23.33
N GLY A 17 -2.80 0.63 -23.48
CA GLY A 17 -1.70 0.91 -24.41
C GLY A 17 -0.63 1.89 -23.90
N PHE A 18 -0.80 2.48 -22.71
CA PHE A 18 0.17 3.40 -22.12
C PHE A 18 0.89 2.77 -20.93
N LEU A 19 2.19 3.04 -20.82
CA LEU A 19 2.98 2.67 -19.65
C LEU A 19 2.76 3.69 -18.53
N VAL A 20 2.16 3.26 -17.43
CA VAL A 20 1.89 4.09 -16.26
C VAL A 20 2.58 3.51 -15.03
N TYR A 21 2.95 4.38 -14.09
CA TYR A 21 3.46 3.95 -12.79
C TYR A 21 2.32 3.87 -11.79
N ARG A 22 2.13 2.69 -11.20
CA ARG A 22 1.17 2.43 -10.14
C ARG A 22 1.89 2.31 -8.80
N LYS A 23 1.28 2.86 -7.75
CA LYS A 23 1.72 2.65 -6.37
C LYS A 23 1.11 1.35 -5.87
N VAL A 24 1.93 0.45 -5.36
CA VAL A 24 1.51 -0.90 -4.96
C VAL A 24 2.04 -1.20 -3.57
N ILE A 25 1.22 -1.88 -2.78
CA ILE A 25 1.58 -2.40 -1.46
C ILE A 25 2.63 -3.50 -1.64
N PRO A 26 3.75 -3.47 -0.90
CA PRO A 26 4.76 -4.53 -0.93
C PRO A 26 4.17 -5.87 -0.47
N THR A 27 4.60 -6.96 -1.10
CA THR A 27 4.26 -8.33 -0.67
C THR A 27 5.44 -8.97 0.04
N LYS A 28 5.20 -10.01 0.85
CA LYS A 28 6.23 -10.75 1.59
C LYS A 28 7.49 -11.00 0.75
N GLY A 29 8.63 -10.53 1.25
CA GLY A 29 9.93 -10.66 0.59
C GLY A 29 10.30 -9.48 -0.32
N THR A 30 9.43 -8.47 -0.48
CA THR A 30 9.77 -7.24 -1.19
C THR A 30 10.81 -6.46 -0.37
N PRO A 31 12.00 -6.16 -0.92
CA PRO A 31 12.97 -5.32 -0.24
C PRO A 31 12.38 -3.92 -0.02
N LEU A 32 12.55 -3.37 1.19
CA LEU A 32 12.13 -2.00 1.50
C LEU A 32 13.15 -0.95 1.08
N ASP A 33 14.32 -1.37 0.61
CA ASP A 33 15.31 -0.46 0.06
C ASP A 33 14.75 0.21 -1.21
N GLY A 34 14.75 1.54 -1.23
CA GLY A 34 14.11 2.36 -2.27
C GLY A 34 12.58 2.41 -2.25
N ALA A 35 11.91 1.75 -1.28
CA ALA A 35 10.48 1.91 -1.08
C ALA A 35 10.16 3.33 -0.61
N LYS A 36 9.01 3.85 -1.05
CA LYS A 36 8.52 5.17 -0.63
C LYS A 36 7.49 4.99 0.48
N LYS A 37 7.31 6.02 1.31
CA LYS A 37 6.31 6.02 2.38
C LYS A 37 5.14 6.92 2.02
N MET A 38 3.96 6.60 2.54
CA MET A 38 2.83 7.51 2.56
C MET A 38 1.94 7.29 3.78
N GLU A 39 1.32 8.36 4.26
CA GLU A 39 0.39 8.27 5.38
C GLU A 39 -0.89 7.53 4.98
N VAL A 40 -1.34 6.63 5.87
CA VAL A 40 -2.60 5.89 5.77
C VAL A 40 -3.32 5.87 7.12
N ASP A 41 -4.63 5.70 7.07
CA ASP A 41 -5.43 5.46 8.28
C ASP A 41 -5.47 3.95 8.57
N VAL A 42 -5.06 3.57 9.78
CA VAL A 42 -5.22 2.22 10.32
C VAL A 42 -6.61 2.10 10.94
N LEU A 43 -7.39 1.16 10.41
CA LEU A 43 -8.76 0.88 10.85
C LEU A 43 -8.76 -0.16 11.97
N GLU A 44 -7.98 -1.22 11.81
CA GLU A 44 -7.90 -2.33 12.76
C GLU A 44 -6.53 -3.01 12.66
N VAL A 45 -6.04 -3.59 13.76
CA VAL A 45 -4.85 -4.44 13.78
C VAL A 45 -5.27 -5.83 14.24
N THR A 46 -4.93 -6.86 13.47
CA THR A 46 -5.27 -8.25 13.73
C THR A 46 -4.02 -9.12 13.61
N GLY A 47 -3.42 -9.48 14.74
CA GLY A 47 -2.18 -10.24 14.77
C GLY A 47 -1.02 -9.47 14.13
N GLU A 48 -0.40 -10.06 13.10
CA GLU A 48 0.74 -9.47 12.37
C GLU A 48 0.31 -8.59 11.18
N LYS A 49 -0.98 -8.27 11.06
CA LYS A 49 -1.53 -7.46 9.96
C LYS A 49 -2.37 -6.30 10.46
N ALA A 50 -2.49 -5.28 9.62
CA ALA A 50 -3.37 -4.15 9.82
C ALA A 50 -4.32 -3.99 8.63
N LEU A 51 -5.58 -3.70 8.92
CA LEU A 51 -6.54 -3.20 7.94
C LEU A 51 -6.35 -1.68 7.84
N ILE A 52 -6.03 -1.20 6.64
CA ILE A 52 -5.83 0.24 6.38
C ILE A 52 -6.84 0.76 5.37
N LEU A 53 -7.07 2.07 5.40
CA LEU A 53 -7.73 2.80 4.34
C LEU A 53 -6.71 3.17 3.25
N LEU A 54 -6.96 2.74 2.03
CA LEU A 54 -6.13 3.05 0.87
C LEU A 54 -6.35 4.49 0.42
N PRO A 55 -5.28 5.26 0.21
CA PRO A 55 -5.35 6.54 -0.49
C PRO A 55 -5.95 6.35 -1.89
N LYS A 56 -6.73 7.33 -2.38
CA LYS A 56 -7.39 7.27 -3.71
C LYS A 56 -6.46 6.88 -4.86
N MET A 57 -5.18 7.27 -4.77
CA MET A 57 -4.14 6.98 -5.75
C MET A 57 -3.65 5.52 -5.78
N MET A 58 -3.99 4.72 -4.75
CA MET A 58 -3.74 3.29 -4.65
C MET A 58 -5.01 2.44 -4.78
N SER A 59 -6.18 3.03 -4.45
CA SER A 59 -7.47 2.40 -4.64
C SER A 59 -7.64 1.91 -6.08
N TYR A 60 -8.14 0.69 -6.22
CA TYR A 60 -8.31 0.03 -7.51
C TYR A 60 -9.60 -0.77 -7.51
N GLU A 61 -10.37 -0.62 -8.59
CA GLU A 61 -11.65 -1.32 -8.77
C GLU A 61 -12.62 -1.14 -7.58
N GLY A 62 -12.60 0.03 -6.95
CA GLY A 62 -13.49 0.37 -5.83
C GLY A 62 -13.05 -0.19 -4.48
N GLN A 63 -11.93 -0.92 -4.40
CA GLN A 63 -11.35 -1.36 -3.13
C GLN A 63 -10.62 -0.20 -2.46
N ASN A 64 -11.20 0.27 -1.34
CA ASN A 64 -10.68 1.40 -0.57
C ASN A 64 -9.98 0.96 0.72
N THR A 65 -9.91 -0.33 1.01
CA THR A 65 -9.19 -0.87 2.17
C THR A 65 -8.27 -2.01 1.74
N ALA A 66 -7.23 -2.24 2.52
CA ALA A 66 -6.31 -3.36 2.30
C ALA A 66 -5.81 -3.91 3.64
N LEU A 67 -5.60 -5.23 3.69
CA LEU A 67 -4.84 -5.87 4.76
C LEU A 67 -3.35 -5.85 4.40
N VAL A 68 -2.53 -5.32 5.29
CA VAL A 68 -1.08 -5.17 5.13
C VAL A 68 -0.35 -5.81 6.28
N ASP A 69 0.77 -6.46 6.00
CA ASP A 69 1.67 -6.94 7.06
C ASP A 69 2.26 -5.74 7.81
N LEU A 70 2.33 -5.82 9.14
CA LEU A 70 2.81 -4.73 9.99
C LEU A 70 4.25 -4.32 9.67
N ILE A 71 5.06 -5.22 9.11
CA ILE A 71 6.43 -4.92 8.64
C ILE A 71 6.48 -3.83 7.55
N TYR A 72 5.34 -3.54 6.91
CA TYR A 72 5.20 -2.49 5.91
C TYR A 72 4.55 -1.22 6.44
N LEU A 73 4.37 -1.11 7.76
CA LEU A 73 3.87 0.06 8.45
C LEU A 73 4.90 0.56 9.47
N GLU A 74 5.01 1.89 9.60
CA GLU A 74 5.81 2.59 10.60
C GLU A 74 5.00 3.66 11.32
#